data_AF-A0AAE1LW52-F1
#
_entry.id   AF-A0AAE1LW52-F1
#
_cell.length_a   1.000
_cell.length_b   1.000
_cell.length_c   1.000
_cell.angle_alpha   90.00
_cell.angle_beta   90.00
_cell.angle_gamma   90.00
#
_symmetry.space_group_name_H-M   'P 1'
#
loop_
_entity.id
_entity.type
_entity.pdbx_description
1 polymer ?
#
loop_
_entity_poly.entity_id
_entity_poly.type
_entity_poly.pdbx_seq_one_letter_code
_entity_poly.pdbx_strand_id
1 'polypeptide(L)'
;MATHHNQYAWQQIEQRVWQRSVDEIEQSYAVLSKLYEGSGRMLFAITGHISLSFDFVDSFPDNLDTRVDTALSNAWLTLRQDHPTIASYVNYDANTNGFTKVYRTISTIADQQAWIDETFVNISNQPDRI
;
A
#
# COMPACT_ATOMS: atom_id res chain seq x y z
N MET A 1 -10.25 -30.25 -19.72
CA MET A 1 -10.21 -28.78 -19.87
C MET A 1 -10.13 -28.17 -18.47
N ALA A 2 -8.92 -27.90 -17.99
CA ALA A 2 -8.73 -27.26 -16.69
C ALA A 2 -8.91 -25.74 -16.87
N THR A 3 -9.77 -25.17 -16.03
CA THR A 3 -10.36 -23.84 -16.15
C THR A 3 -9.33 -22.71 -15.99
N HIS A 4 -9.26 -21.80 -16.97
CA HIS A 4 -8.52 -20.52 -16.94
C HIS A 4 -8.86 -19.60 -15.74
N HIS A 5 -9.84 -19.94 -14.90
CA HIS A 5 -10.34 -19.12 -13.80
C HIS A 5 -9.47 -19.13 -12.52
N ASN A 6 -8.49 -20.04 -12.41
CA ASN A 6 -7.68 -20.14 -11.17
C ASN A 6 -6.46 -19.20 -11.14
N GLN A 7 -6.10 -18.58 -12.26
CA GLN A 7 -4.88 -17.74 -12.33
C GLN A 7 -5.02 -16.38 -11.61
N TYR A 8 -6.25 -15.88 -11.49
CA TYR A 8 -6.54 -14.61 -10.80
C TYR A 8 -6.80 -14.81 -9.30
N ALA A 9 -6.84 -16.06 -8.81
CA ALA A 9 -6.88 -16.33 -7.38
C ALA A 9 -5.48 -16.17 -6.79
N TRP A 10 -5.40 -15.67 -5.56
CA TRP A 10 -4.13 -15.63 -4.82
C TRP A 10 -3.63 -17.05 -4.54
N GLN A 11 -2.39 -17.31 -4.93
CA GLN A 11 -1.71 -18.58 -4.73
C GLN A 11 -0.44 -18.33 -3.93
N GLN A 12 -0.21 -19.12 -2.90
CA GLN A 12 1.01 -19.03 -2.12
C GLN A 12 2.16 -19.67 -2.91
N ILE A 13 3.20 -18.90 -3.19
CA ILE A 13 4.38 -19.36 -3.94
C ILE A 13 5.58 -19.65 -3.02
N GLU A 14 5.66 -18.96 -1.89
CA GLU A 14 6.68 -19.17 -0.87
C GLU A 14 6.07 -18.93 0.52
N GLN A 15 6.83 -19.22 1.58
CA GLN A 15 6.40 -18.84 2.92
C GLN A 15 6.13 -17.32 2.94
N ARG A 16 4.90 -16.94 3.30
CA ARG A 16 4.45 -15.54 3.41
C ARG A 16 4.36 -14.75 2.10
N VAL A 17 4.57 -15.39 0.94
CA VAL A 17 4.48 -14.73 -0.37
C VAL A 17 3.36 -15.33 -1.19
N TRP A 18 2.47 -14.46 -1.64
CA TRP A 18 1.32 -14.80 -2.46
C TRP A 18 1.44 -14.09 -3.80
N GLN A 19 0.99 -14.76 -4.85
CA GLN A 19 0.99 -14.24 -6.20
C GLN A 19 -0.33 -14.57 -6.90
N ARG A 20 -0.73 -13.70 -7.82
CA ARG A 20 -1.74 -14.00 -8.85
C ARG A 20 -1.41 -13.32 -10.17
N SER A 21 -2.07 -13.74 -11.24
CA SER A 21 -2.09 -12.99 -12.49
C SER A 21 -2.80 -11.65 -12.30
N VAL A 22 -2.34 -10.66 -13.07
CA VAL A 22 -2.93 -9.33 -13.18
C VAL A 22 -4.13 -9.39 -14.13
N ASP A 23 -5.25 -8.76 -13.79
CA ASP A 23 -6.41 -8.68 -14.68
C ASP A 23 -6.23 -7.63 -15.80
N GLU A 24 -7.16 -7.55 -16.76
CA GLU A 24 -7.02 -6.67 -17.93
C GLU A 24 -6.89 -5.18 -17.56
N ILE A 25 -7.60 -4.75 -16.52
CA ILE A 25 -7.58 -3.36 -16.08
C ILE A 25 -6.24 -3.08 -15.40
N GLU A 26 -5.86 -3.90 -14.43
CA GLU A 26 -4.58 -3.77 -13.74
C GLU A 26 -3.39 -3.86 -14.72
N GLN A 27 -3.47 -4.68 -15.77
CA GLN A 27 -2.45 -4.78 -16.81
C GLN A 27 -2.32 -3.48 -17.59
N SER A 28 -3.44 -2.82 -17.88
CA SER A 28 -3.44 -1.52 -18.55
C SER A 28 -2.69 -0.45 -17.73
N TYR A 29 -2.92 -0.40 -16.41
CA TYR A 29 -2.15 0.47 -15.51
C TYR A 29 -0.68 0.09 -15.45
N ALA A 30 -0.37 -1.21 -15.33
CA ALA A 30 1.00 -1.71 -15.21
C ALA A 30 1.85 -1.41 -16.46
N VAL A 31 1.28 -1.60 -17.65
CA VAL A 31 1.95 -1.28 -18.93
C VAL A 31 2.30 0.21 -19.01
N LEU A 32 1.37 1.09 -18.63
CA LEU A 32 1.62 2.53 -18.64
C LEU A 32 2.67 2.92 -17.60
N SER A 33 2.59 2.39 -16.38
CA SER A 33 3.60 2.61 -15.35
C SER A 33 4.98 2.17 -15.83
N LYS A 34 5.09 1.03 -16.54
CA LYS A 34 6.36 0.53 -17.05
C LYS A 34 6.88 1.35 -18.23
N LEU A 35 6.02 1.77 -19.14
CA LEU A 35 6.39 2.58 -20.31
C LEU A 35 7.00 3.93 -19.91
N TYR A 36 6.53 4.51 -18.81
CA TYR A 36 6.99 5.81 -18.30
C TYR A 36 7.92 5.70 -17.08
N GLU A 37 8.40 4.50 -16.77
CA GLU A 37 9.35 4.28 -15.68
C GLU A 37 10.60 5.15 -15.88
N GLY A 38 11.07 5.79 -14.81
CA GLY A 38 12.22 6.70 -14.85
C GLY A 38 11.97 8.07 -15.48
N SER A 39 10.78 8.33 -16.03
CA SER A 39 10.45 9.65 -16.62
C SER A 39 10.04 10.72 -15.60
N GLY A 40 9.87 10.34 -14.33
CA GLY A 40 9.30 11.18 -13.27
C GLY A 40 7.78 11.38 -13.39
N ARG A 41 7.13 10.79 -14.39
CA ARG A 41 5.67 10.86 -14.56
C ARG A 41 5.02 9.65 -13.90
N MET A 42 4.05 9.91 -13.02
CA MET A 42 3.18 8.87 -12.46
C MET A 42 1.79 9.01 -13.08
N LEU A 43 1.55 8.27 -14.16
CA LEU A 43 0.24 8.27 -14.82
C LEU A 43 -0.74 7.44 -13.99
N PHE A 44 -1.93 7.99 -13.77
CA PHE A 44 -3.04 7.37 -13.05
C PHE A 44 -2.77 7.01 -11.58
N ALA A 45 -1.90 7.78 -10.90
CA ALA A 45 -1.92 7.80 -9.43
C ALA A 45 -3.33 8.12 -8.95
N ILE A 46 -3.87 7.29 -8.08
CA ILE A 46 -5.17 7.54 -7.45
C ILE A 46 -4.90 8.34 -6.19
N THR A 47 -5.34 9.60 -6.18
CA THR A 47 -5.25 10.47 -5.00
C THR A 47 -6.60 10.52 -4.31
N GLY A 48 -6.64 10.18 -3.03
CA GLY A 48 -7.79 10.38 -2.14
C GLY A 48 -7.45 11.44 -1.09
N HIS A 49 -8.45 12.23 -0.69
CA HIS A 49 -8.33 13.18 0.42
C HIS A 49 -9.47 12.95 1.41
N ILE A 50 -9.14 12.82 2.68
CA ILE A 50 -10.09 12.63 3.78
C ILE A 50 -9.77 13.67 4.85
N SER A 51 -10.81 14.32 5.38
CA SER A 51 -10.72 15.21 6.53
C SER A 51 -11.49 14.58 7.69
N LEU A 52 -10.87 14.54 8.87
CA LEU A 52 -11.43 13.95 10.08
C LEU A 52 -11.57 15.05 11.14
N SER A 53 -12.67 15.00 11.90
CA SER A 53 -12.93 15.90 13.02
C SER A 53 -13.36 15.05 14.22
N PHE A 54 -12.88 15.42 15.41
CA PHE A 54 -13.07 14.66 16.63
C PHE A 54 -13.58 15.57 17.73
N ASP A 55 -14.71 15.21 18.32
CA ASP A 55 -15.22 15.87 19.52
C ASP A 55 -14.57 15.23 20.75
N PHE A 56 -13.72 15.99 21.46
CA PHE A 56 -13.06 15.52 22.68
C PHE A 56 -13.88 15.92 23.91
N VAL A 57 -14.19 14.94 24.77
CA VAL A 57 -15.04 15.12 25.97
C VAL A 57 -14.22 15.50 27.22
N ASP A 58 -12.93 15.18 27.23
CA ASP A 58 -12.03 15.41 28.37
C ASP A 58 -10.96 16.47 28.06
N SER A 59 -10.41 17.07 29.13
CA SER A 59 -9.28 18.01 29.11
C SER A 59 -8.17 17.51 28.19
N PHE A 60 -7.74 18.36 27.25
CA PHE A 60 -6.68 18.06 26.28
C PHE A 60 -5.42 17.57 27.00
N PRO A 61 -5.02 16.29 26.86
CA PRO A 61 -3.71 15.89 27.30
C PRO A 61 -2.67 16.53 26.38
N ASP A 62 -1.53 16.94 26.94
CA ASP A 62 -0.44 17.64 26.22
C ASP A 62 0.13 16.85 25.01
N ASN A 63 -0.32 15.62 24.77
CA ASN A 63 0.13 14.70 23.73
C ASN A 63 -0.95 14.28 22.71
N LEU A 64 -2.01 15.08 22.54
CA LEU A 64 -3.15 14.72 21.69
C LEU A 64 -2.72 14.37 20.25
N ASP A 65 -1.89 15.21 19.62
CA ASP A 65 -1.44 15.00 18.24
C ASP A 65 -0.71 13.66 18.09
N THR A 66 0.20 13.36 19.01
CA THR A 66 0.92 12.07 19.04
C THR A 66 -0.02 10.87 19.20
N ARG A 67 -1.11 11.03 19.97
CA ARG A 67 -2.12 9.96 20.15
C ARG A 67 -2.92 9.73 18.88
N VAL A 68 -3.32 10.80 18.19
CA VAL A 68 -4.04 10.70 16.91
C VAL A 68 -3.16 10.04 15.87
N ASP A 69 -1.90 10.47 15.73
CA ASP A 69 -0.94 9.88 14.80
C ASP A 69 -0.71 8.39 15.06
N THR A 70 -0.54 8.03 16.34
CA THR A 70 -0.38 6.62 16.75
C THR A 70 -1.62 5.79 16.39
N ALA A 71 -2.82 6.34 16.64
CA ALA A 71 -4.08 5.65 16.33
C ALA A 71 -4.25 5.45 14.81
N LEU A 72 -3.96 6.46 14.00
CA LEU A 72 -4.04 6.39 12.54
C LEU A 72 -2.99 5.42 11.96
N SER A 73 -1.76 5.44 12.46
CA SER A 73 -0.71 4.48 12.08
C SER A 73 -1.13 3.03 12.37
N ASN A 74 -1.69 2.77 13.55
CA ASN A 74 -2.22 1.44 13.90
C ASN A 74 -3.40 1.03 13.00
N ALA A 75 -4.30 1.98 12.68
CA ALA A 75 -5.40 1.73 11.75
C ALA A 75 -4.89 1.39 10.34
N TRP A 76 -3.83 2.07 9.88
CA TRP A 76 -3.20 1.78 8.60
C TRP A 76 -2.57 0.39 8.52
N LEU A 77 -1.91 -0.06 9.59
CA LEU A 77 -1.40 -1.44 9.71
C LEU A 77 -2.54 -2.47 9.68
N THR A 78 -3.65 -2.18 10.35
CA THR A 78 -4.84 -3.05 10.37
C THR A 78 -5.44 -3.15 8.97
N LEU A 79 -5.65 -2.03 8.29
CA LEU A 79 -6.15 -1.98 6.91
C LEU A 79 -5.27 -2.80 5.96
N ARG A 80 -3.95 -2.70 6.09
CA ARG A 80 -3.01 -3.51 5.30
C ARG A 80 -3.20 -5.03 5.52
N GLN A 81 -3.50 -5.46 6.74
CA GLN A 81 -3.72 -6.88 7.05
C GLN A 81 -5.04 -7.37 6.45
N ASP A 82 -6.11 -6.59 6.62
CA ASP A 82 -7.46 -6.94 6.16
C ASP A 82 -7.61 -6.82 4.63
N HIS A 83 -6.84 -5.92 4.02
CA HIS A 83 -6.85 -5.65 2.59
C HIS A 83 -5.44 -5.81 1.97
N PRO A 84 -5.00 -7.06 1.72
CA PRO A 84 -3.70 -7.36 1.12
C PRO A 84 -3.40 -6.62 -0.19
N THR A 85 -4.45 -6.21 -0.92
CA THR A 85 -4.35 -5.42 -2.16
C THR A 85 -3.64 -4.08 -1.96
N ILE A 86 -3.75 -3.46 -0.78
CA ILE A 86 -3.11 -2.18 -0.45
C ILE A 86 -1.58 -2.29 -0.48
N ALA A 87 -1.05 -3.41 0.01
CA ALA A 87 0.39 -3.65 0.11
C ALA A 87 0.90 -4.66 -0.93
N SER A 88 0.09 -4.97 -1.93
CA SER A 88 0.51 -5.74 -3.08
C SER A 88 1.10 -4.83 -4.15
N TYR A 89 2.11 -5.33 -4.85
CA TYR A 89 2.74 -4.61 -5.95
C TYR A 89 2.69 -5.45 -7.22
N VAL A 90 2.83 -4.79 -8.37
CA VAL A 90 2.93 -5.46 -9.65
C VAL A 90 4.40 -5.64 -10.01
N ASN A 91 4.80 -6.88 -10.25
CA ASN A 91 6.12 -7.23 -10.74
C ASN A 91 6.08 -7.44 -12.26
N TYR A 92 7.09 -6.94 -12.97
CA TYR A 92 7.28 -7.19 -14.39
C TYR A 92 8.39 -8.21 -14.61
N ASP A 93 8.11 -9.25 -15.39
CA ASP A 93 9.11 -10.23 -15.83
C ASP A 93 9.45 -10.03 -17.30
N ALA A 94 10.69 -9.61 -17.56
CA ALA A 94 11.19 -9.35 -18.91
C ALA A 94 11.32 -10.62 -19.76
N ASN A 95 11.44 -11.81 -19.17
CA ASN A 95 11.60 -13.06 -19.92
C ASN A 95 10.27 -13.50 -20.55
N THR A 96 9.18 -13.34 -19.79
CA THR A 96 7.82 -13.71 -20.21
C THR A 96 7.04 -12.53 -20.77
N ASN A 97 7.58 -11.31 -20.68
CA ASN A 97 6.89 -10.06 -20.96
C ASN A 97 5.54 -9.97 -20.22
N GLY A 98 5.52 -10.48 -18.99
CA GLY A 98 4.32 -10.66 -18.18
C GLY A 98 4.33 -9.79 -16.92
N PHE A 99 3.14 -9.55 -16.39
CA PHE A 99 2.95 -8.88 -15.11
C PHE A 99 2.30 -9.84 -14.11
N THR A 100 2.80 -9.84 -12.88
CA THR A 100 2.24 -10.61 -11.78
C THR A 100 2.00 -9.72 -10.58
N LYS A 101 0.90 -9.94 -9.87
CA LYS A 101 0.62 -9.21 -8.63
C LYS A 101 1.15 -10.02 -7.47
N VAL A 102 1.97 -9.40 -6.64
CA VAL A 102 2.68 -10.05 -5.53
C VAL A 102 2.29 -9.38 -4.23
N TYR A 103 2.05 -10.18 -3.19
CA TYR A 103 1.80 -9.73 -1.84
C TYR A 103 2.69 -10.49 -0.86
N ARG A 104 3.29 -9.75 0.09
CA ARG A 104 4.07 -10.31 1.19
C ARG A 104 3.42 -9.95 2.52
N THR A 105 3.10 -10.95 3.32
CA THR A 105 2.59 -10.70 4.68
C THR A 105 3.70 -10.09 5.54
N ILE A 106 3.36 -9.09 6.35
CA ILE A 106 4.27 -8.55 7.37
C ILE A 106 4.21 -9.45 8.59
N SER A 107 5.37 -9.83 9.12
CA SER A 107 5.45 -10.86 10.16
C SER A 107 6.17 -10.42 11.43
N THR A 108 6.93 -9.34 11.38
CA THR A 108 7.68 -8.83 12.53
C THR A 108 7.32 -7.38 12.82
N ILE A 109 7.57 -6.95 14.05
CA ILE A 109 7.40 -5.54 14.44
C ILE A 109 8.33 -4.64 13.61
N ALA A 110 9.53 -5.11 13.28
CA ALA A 110 10.46 -4.37 12.42
C ALA A 110 9.88 -4.15 11.01
N ASP A 111 9.27 -5.19 10.41
CA ASP A 111 8.62 -5.08 9.10
C ASP A 111 7.39 -4.14 9.16
N GLN A 112 6.63 -4.15 10.27
CA GLN A 112 5.53 -3.21 10.48
C GLN A 112 6.03 -1.77 10.53
N GLN A 113 7.11 -1.53 11.27
CA GLN A 113 7.70 -0.20 11.39
C GLN A 113 8.23 0.30 10.04
N ALA A 114 8.96 -0.55 9.30
CA ALA A 114 9.46 -0.19 7.97
C ALA A 114 8.32 0.21 7.01
N TRP A 115 7.18 -0.49 7.06
CA TRP A 115 5.99 -0.13 6.29
C TRP A 115 5.42 1.23 6.70
N ILE A 116 5.31 1.50 7.99
CA ILE A 116 4.83 2.80 8.49
C ILE A 116 5.74 3.93 8.04
N ASP A 117 7.05 3.76 8.21
CA ASP A 117 8.05 4.78 7.85
C ASP A 117 8.01 5.12 6.36
N GLU A 118 7.70 4.14 5.50
CA GLU A 118 7.60 4.32 4.05
C GLU A 118 6.25 4.92 3.60
N THR A 119 5.14 4.54 4.25
CA THR A 119 3.79 4.75 3.68
C THR A 119 2.88 5.65 4.50
N PHE A 120 3.20 5.91 5.76
CA PHE A 120 2.44 6.80 6.64
C PHE A 120 3.30 8.02 6.99
N VAL A 121 3.39 8.97 6.06
CA VAL A 121 4.22 10.17 6.21
C VAL A 121 3.40 11.29 6.85
N ASN A 122 3.78 11.70 8.06
CA ASN A 122 3.22 12.89 8.69
C ASN A 122 3.78 14.15 8.00
N ILE A 123 2.89 14.99 7.47
CA ILE A 123 3.24 16.28 6.87
C ILE A 123 2.74 17.36 7.82
N SER A 124 3.66 18.11 8.42
CA SER A 124 3.31 19.30 9.17
C SER A 124 3.20 20.50 8.22
N ASN A 125 2.17 21.32 8.41
CA ASN A 125 2.00 22.57 7.66
C ASN A 125 2.80 23.74 8.26
N GLN A 126 3.69 23.49 9.23
CA GLN A 126 4.50 24.55 9.83
C GLN A 126 5.78 24.76 9.02
N PRO A 127 6.09 25.99 8.58
CA PRO A 127 7.36 26.28 7.93
C PRO A 127 8.49 26.12 8.95
N ASP A 128 9.58 25.45 8.53
CA ASP A 128 10.81 25.33 9.30
C ASP A 128 11.24 26.72 9.80
N ARG A 129 11.22 26.91 11.12
CA ARG A 129 11.76 28.12 11.75
C ARG A 129 13.28 28.06 11.68
N ILE A 130 13.86 28.79 10.73
CA ILE A 130 15.28 29.16 10.68
C ILE A 130 15.59 30.12 11.83
#